data_AF-A0ABD1EPE2-F1
#
_entry.id   AF-A0ABD1EPE2-F1
#
_cell.length_a   1.000
_cell.length_b   1.000
_cell.length_c   1.000
_cell.angle_alpha   90.00
_cell.angle_beta   90.00
_cell.angle_gamma   90.00
#
_symmetry.space_group_name_H-M   'P 1'
#
loop_
_entity.id
_entity.type
_entity.pdbx_description
1 polymer ?
#
loop_
_entity_poly.entity_id
_entity_poly.type
_entity_poly.pdbx_seq_one_letter_code
_entity_poly.pdbx_strand_id
1 'polypeptide(L)'
;MSSSLRRNQFPDFFTLKGPIPTKITPLQFGNKICYQSSVITSDTEMNFISKPQLKPYLDNDDEMVNCEEIEDNYDIILTKSGKFQTSFYVPSSLLSFIIGAKGSKLKALQKNTNTIIKIPRINETGDIIIQGDTERRVASARTQIAIIVADRKNRLRFTHFVGIPVNSKIINDNFNKFQEKVLEDPARGISKSIFQSPPKLHLTIEVLTLLDKEEITLAKKSLEICYNEYISKLFPSNFNRKVTVKGLDIMNDDPSNVYVLYANVQMQSQELTEKLQQICNHISNYFARVGLAKKKYDTVKLHMTIMNVNYRESGEEKAPFDARTIIEKYGNFYFGEFELQYFDLCIRGTSVSDTGEAKYYETALRISL
;
A
#
# COMPACT_ATOMS: atom_id res chain seq x y z
N MET A 1 -20.42 -49.35 -18.99
CA MET A 1 -19.02 -49.30 -19.47
C MET A 1 -18.77 -47.83 -19.86
N SER A 2 -18.05 -47.01 -19.09
CA SER A 2 -16.57 -46.88 -19.04
C SER A 2 -15.95 -46.67 -20.44
N SER A 3 -15.09 -45.69 -20.75
CA SER A 3 -14.53 -44.53 -20.03
C SER A 3 -14.04 -43.51 -21.10
N SER A 4 -13.37 -42.36 -20.88
CA SER A 4 -12.75 -41.70 -19.71
C SER A 4 -12.65 -40.18 -19.96
N LEU A 5 -12.47 -39.34 -18.92
CA LEU A 5 -12.21 -37.90 -19.09
C LEU A 5 -10.78 -37.61 -19.59
N ARG A 6 -10.61 -36.60 -20.46
CA ARG A 6 -9.30 -35.98 -20.70
C ARG A 6 -8.92 -35.14 -19.48
N ARG A 7 -7.83 -35.50 -18.79
CA ARG A 7 -7.17 -34.63 -17.80
C ARG A 7 -6.21 -33.70 -18.53
N ASN A 8 -6.35 -32.39 -18.34
CA ASN A 8 -5.29 -31.44 -18.67
C ASN A 8 -4.10 -31.71 -17.75
N GLN A 9 -2.90 -31.87 -18.31
CA GLN A 9 -1.67 -31.95 -17.54
C GLN A 9 -1.33 -30.55 -16.99
N PHE A 10 -1.04 -30.47 -15.69
CA PHE A 10 -0.32 -29.33 -15.12
C PHE A 10 1.17 -29.43 -15.51
N PRO A 11 1.89 -28.32 -15.68
CA PRO A 11 3.34 -28.35 -15.88
C PRO A 11 4.04 -28.86 -14.62
N ASP A 12 4.93 -29.85 -14.78
CA ASP A 12 5.79 -30.32 -13.70
C ASP A 12 6.97 -29.36 -13.49
N PHE A 13 6.89 -28.53 -12.46
CA PHE A 13 7.87 -27.49 -12.16
C PHE A 13 9.13 -28.02 -11.44
N PHE A 14 9.16 -29.30 -11.04
CA PHE A 14 10.15 -29.82 -10.09
C PHE A 14 11.19 -30.77 -10.69
N THR A 15 11.11 -31.14 -11.96
CA THR A 15 11.97 -32.19 -12.56
C THR A 15 12.96 -31.71 -13.63
N LEU A 16 12.88 -30.47 -14.11
CA LEU A 16 13.89 -29.89 -15.00
C LEU A 16 15.12 -29.39 -14.22
N LYS A 17 16.14 -30.26 -14.11
CA LYS A 17 17.46 -29.87 -13.60
C LYS A 17 18.08 -28.81 -14.52
N GLY A 18 18.31 -27.61 -13.98
CA GLY A 18 19.06 -26.57 -14.67
C GLY A 18 20.52 -26.97 -14.98
N PRO A 19 21.19 -26.26 -15.90
CA PRO A 19 22.55 -26.60 -16.32
C PRO A 19 23.53 -26.57 -15.15
N ILE A 20 24.37 -27.61 -15.05
CA ILE A 20 25.38 -27.76 -14.01
C ILE A 20 26.51 -26.75 -14.26
N PRO A 21 26.90 -25.89 -13.30
CA PRO A 21 27.96 -24.91 -13.51
C PRO A 21 29.33 -25.58 -13.68
N THR A 22 30.01 -25.27 -14.79
CA THR A 22 31.26 -25.92 -15.21
C THR A 22 32.54 -25.18 -14.80
N LYS A 23 32.43 -24.01 -14.16
CA LYS A 23 33.55 -23.33 -13.47
C LYS A 23 33.14 -22.85 -12.09
N ILE A 24 33.98 -23.18 -11.11
CA ILE A 24 33.90 -22.72 -9.73
C ILE A 24 35.22 -22.05 -9.40
N THR A 25 35.18 -20.79 -8.98
CA THR A 25 36.35 -20.01 -8.58
C THR A 25 36.30 -19.72 -7.08
N PRO A 26 37.32 -20.12 -6.28
CA PRO A 26 37.41 -19.70 -4.88
C PRO A 26 37.76 -18.22 -4.78
N LEU A 27 37.04 -17.49 -3.93
CA LEU A 27 37.26 -16.10 -3.55
C LEU A 27 37.46 -16.04 -2.04
N GLN A 28 38.57 -15.48 -1.58
CA GLN A 28 38.88 -15.38 -0.16
C GLN A 28 38.48 -14.01 0.41
N PHE A 29 37.54 -14.03 1.35
CA PHE A 29 37.10 -12.86 2.12
C PHE A 29 37.56 -13.02 3.57
N GLY A 30 38.74 -12.47 3.86
CA GLY A 30 39.41 -12.64 5.16
C GLY A 30 39.69 -14.12 5.46
N ASN A 31 39.21 -14.59 6.61
CA ASN A 31 39.38 -15.98 7.05
C ASN A 31 38.31 -16.95 6.48
N LYS A 32 37.53 -16.55 5.47
CA LYS A 32 36.53 -17.40 4.82
C LYS A 32 36.79 -17.50 3.32
N ILE A 33 36.67 -18.71 2.77
CA ILE A 33 36.69 -18.96 1.33
C ILE A 33 35.25 -19.17 0.87
N CYS A 34 34.80 -18.31 -0.03
CA CYS A 34 33.53 -18.42 -0.74
C CYS A 34 33.79 -18.93 -2.16
N TYR A 35 32.80 -19.54 -2.81
CA TYR A 35 32.95 -20.09 -4.15
C TYR A 35 31.96 -19.42 -5.11
N GLN A 36 32.48 -18.70 -6.12
CA GLN A 36 31.67 -18.14 -7.18
C GLN A 36 31.58 -19.14 -8.33
N SER A 37 30.37 -19.62 -8.64
CA SER A 37 30.11 -20.38 -9.87
C SER A 37 29.64 -19.43 -10.96
N SER A 38 30.09 -19.65 -12.20
CA SER A 38 29.60 -18.93 -13.37
C SER A 38 29.29 -19.92 -14.50
N VAL A 39 28.17 -19.69 -15.18
CA VAL A 39 27.73 -20.50 -16.32
C VAL A 39 28.17 -19.79 -17.59
N ILE A 40 29.03 -20.44 -18.38
CA ILE A 40 29.41 -19.95 -19.71
C ILE A 40 28.32 -20.39 -20.70
N THR A 41 27.47 -19.45 -21.10
CA THR A 41 26.58 -19.60 -22.25
C THR A 41 27.34 -19.18 -23.51
N SER A 42 27.38 -20.03 -24.54
CA SER A 42 27.99 -19.71 -25.83
C SER A 42 27.19 -18.63 -26.58
N ASP A 43 27.88 -17.60 -27.07
CA ASP A 43 27.31 -16.37 -27.65
C ASP A 43 26.67 -16.55 -29.04
N THR A 44 25.68 -17.43 -29.20
CA THR A 44 25.05 -17.66 -30.53
C THR A 44 23.54 -17.92 -30.53
N GLU A 45 22.85 -17.78 -29.39
CA GLU A 45 21.38 -17.81 -29.33
C GLU A 45 20.81 -16.64 -28.51
N MET A 46 21.08 -15.40 -28.94
CA MET A 46 20.31 -14.23 -28.46
C MET A 46 18.94 -14.15 -29.16
N ASN A 47 18.05 -15.08 -28.85
CA ASN A 47 16.63 -14.79 -28.88
C ASN A 47 16.27 -14.07 -27.58
N PHE A 48 15.58 -12.93 -27.69
CA PHE A 48 15.19 -12.08 -26.56
C PHE A 48 14.17 -12.76 -25.64
N ILE A 49 14.63 -13.67 -24.78
CA ILE A 49 13.93 -14.00 -23.55
C ILE A 49 14.25 -12.86 -22.58
N SER A 50 13.30 -11.95 -22.43
CA SER A 50 13.34 -10.88 -21.44
C SER A 50 13.74 -11.45 -20.08
N LYS A 51 14.74 -10.82 -19.43
CA LYS A 51 14.92 -10.98 -17.98
C LYS A 51 13.55 -10.81 -17.33
N PRO A 52 13.18 -11.62 -16.32
CA PRO A 52 11.92 -11.42 -15.62
C PRO A 52 11.91 -10.00 -15.06
N GLN A 53 11.16 -9.12 -15.73
CA GLN A 53 10.96 -7.76 -15.25
C GLN A 53 10.16 -7.88 -13.97
N LEU A 54 10.81 -7.56 -12.84
CA LEU A 54 10.10 -7.18 -11.63
C LEU A 54 9.06 -6.14 -12.03
N LYS A 55 7.79 -6.37 -11.68
CA LYS A 55 6.73 -5.40 -11.93
C LYS A 55 7.17 -4.05 -11.35
N PRO A 56 6.91 -2.93 -12.03
CA PRO A 56 7.22 -1.62 -11.48
C PRO A 56 6.59 -1.44 -10.10
N TYR A 57 7.35 -0.85 -9.18
CA TYR A 57 6.81 -0.43 -7.90
C TYR A 57 5.84 0.74 -8.15
N LEU A 58 4.57 0.42 -8.35
CA LEU A 58 3.49 1.38 -8.23
C LEU A 58 3.15 1.49 -6.75
N ASP A 59 2.84 2.71 -6.27
CA ASP A 59 2.45 2.97 -4.87
C ASP A 59 1.26 2.12 -4.37
N ASN A 60 0.60 1.39 -5.28
CA ASN A 60 -0.68 0.74 -5.08
C ASN A 60 -0.75 -0.73 -5.55
N ASP A 61 0.33 -1.33 -6.07
CA ASP A 61 0.20 -2.66 -6.69
C ASP A 61 0.13 -3.84 -5.71
N ASP A 62 -0.64 -4.86 -6.13
CA ASP A 62 -0.98 -6.08 -5.43
C ASP A 62 0.12 -7.14 -5.56
N GLU A 63 0.65 -7.62 -4.43
CA GLU A 63 1.07 -9.03 -4.34
C GLU A 63 1.08 -9.58 -2.90
N MET A 64 1.01 -10.92 -2.84
CA MET A 64 0.92 -11.87 -1.72
C MET A 64 0.21 -11.45 -0.41
N VAL A 65 -0.83 -12.20 -0.05
CA VAL A 65 -1.43 -12.18 1.29
C VAL A 65 -0.39 -12.74 2.27
N ASN A 66 0.08 -11.93 3.24
CA ASN A 66 0.68 -12.50 4.43
C ASN A 66 -0.46 -12.98 5.34
N CYS A 67 -0.57 -14.28 5.54
CA CYS A 67 -1.60 -14.87 6.40
C CYS A 67 -1.26 -14.74 7.89
N GLU A 68 -0.01 -14.43 8.23
CA GLU A 68 0.49 -14.41 9.61
C GLU A 68 -0.04 -13.23 10.45
N GLU A 69 -0.59 -12.19 9.83
CA GLU A 69 -1.20 -11.02 10.51
C GLU A 69 -2.73 -11.15 10.73
N ILE A 70 -3.36 -12.29 10.39
CA ILE A 70 -4.81 -12.49 10.60
C ILE A 70 -5.12 -12.97 12.04
N GLU A 71 -4.10 -13.40 12.79
CA GLU A 71 -4.23 -13.96 14.14
C GLU A 71 -3.92 -12.95 15.25
N ASP A 72 -4.67 -11.83 15.32
CA ASP A 72 -4.62 -10.93 16.48
C ASP A 72 -6.01 -10.62 17.07
N ASN A 73 -6.14 -10.91 18.37
CA ASN A 73 -7.15 -10.44 19.33
C ASN A 73 -8.62 -10.40 18.86
N TYR A 74 -9.30 -11.55 18.92
CA TYR A 74 -10.76 -11.62 18.87
C TYR A 74 -11.32 -12.53 19.96
N ASP A 75 -12.37 -12.07 20.65
CA ASP A 75 -13.01 -12.84 21.71
C ASP A 75 -13.89 -13.96 21.13
N ILE A 76 -13.77 -15.16 21.72
CA ILE A 76 -14.74 -16.24 21.59
C ILE A 76 -15.37 -16.47 22.96
N ILE A 77 -16.64 -16.11 23.10
CA ILE A 77 -17.40 -16.21 24.35
C ILE A 77 -18.20 -17.51 24.43
N LEU A 78 -18.31 -18.09 25.62
CA LEU A 78 -19.23 -19.19 25.89
C LEU A 78 -20.63 -18.63 26.18
N THR A 79 -21.62 -18.99 25.37
CA THR A 79 -23.00 -18.56 25.54
C THR A 79 -23.70 -19.31 26.68
N LYS A 80 -24.80 -18.74 27.19
CA LYS A 80 -25.71 -19.41 28.15
C LYS A 80 -26.29 -20.75 27.63
N SER A 81 -26.21 -21.01 26.33
CA SER A 81 -26.63 -22.26 25.68
C SER A 81 -25.49 -23.29 25.52
N GLY A 82 -24.31 -23.04 26.11
CA GLY A 82 -23.15 -23.94 26.03
C GLY A 82 -22.50 -24.00 24.64
N LYS A 83 -22.65 -22.95 23.83
CA LYS A 83 -22.00 -22.83 22.51
C LYS A 83 -20.93 -21.74 22.57
N PHE A 84 -19.87 -21.93 21.81
CA PHE A 84 -18.87 -20.88 21.60
C PHE A 84 -19.37 -19.92 20.52
N GLN A 85 -19.14 -18.62 20.69
CA GLN A 85 -19.57 -17.58 19.76
C GLN A 85 -18.51 -16.49 19.60
N THR A 86 -18.33 -16.00 18.38
CA THR A 86 -17.66 -14.73 18.10
C THR A 86 -18.53 -13.88 17.18
N SER A 87 -18.36 -12.56 17.23
CA SER A 87 -18.96 -11.63 16.27
C SER A 87 -17.91 -10.67 15.72
N PHE A 88 -18.16 -10.14 14.53
CA PHE A 88 -17.37 -9.06 13.94
C PHE A 88 -18.10 -8.40 12.77
N TYR A 89 -17.83 -7.11 12.61
CA TYR A 89 -18.26 -6.31 11.48
C TYR A 89 -17.59 -6.78 10.17
N VAL A 90 -18.36 -6.75 9.08
CA VAL A 90 -17.86 -6.90 7.70
C VAL A 90 -18.65 -5.92 6.81
N PRO A 91 -17.99 -5.13 5.93
CA PRO A 91 -18.68 -4.19 5.04
C PRO A 91 -19.78 -4.87 4.22
N SER A 92 -20.95 -4.22 4.12
CA SER A 92 -22.13 -4.77 3.42
C SER A 92 -21.85 -5.19 1.98
N SER A 93 -20.98 -4.46 1.28
CA SER A 93 -20.53 -4.76 -0.08
C SER A 93 -19.77 -6.10 -0.20
N LEU A 94 -19.14 -6.57 0.88
CA LEU A 94 -18.33 -7.78 0.91
C LEU A 94 -19.11 -9.04 1.34
N LEU A 95 -20.27 -8.89 2.02
CA LEU A 95 -21.10 -10.00 2.49
C LEU A 95 -21.49 -10.97 1.35
N SER A 96 -21.74 -10.44 0.16
CA SER A 96 -22.09 -11.22 -1.04
C SER A 96 -21.03 -12.28 -1.41
N PHE A 97 -19.74 -12.02 -1.16
CA PHE A 97 -18.64 -12.94 -1.48
C PHE A 97 -18.51 -14.09 -0.48
N ILE A 98 -18.99 -13.90 0.75
CA ILE A 98 -19.10 -14.91 1.80
C ILE A 98 -20.32 -15.80 1.54
N ILE A 99 -21.46 -15.20 1.16
CA ILE A 99 -22.70 -15.90 0.84
C ILE A 99 -22.52 -16.79 -0.40
N GLY A 100 -22.02 -16.19 -1.50
CA GLY A 100 -21.88 -16.85 -2.81
C GLY A 100 -23.21 -17.15 -3.51
N ALA A 101 -23.14 -17.59 -4.77
CA ALA A 101 -24.33 -17.86 -5.58
C ALA A 101 -25.26 -18.88 -4.88
N LYS A 102 -26.55 -18.53 -4.71
CA LYS A 102 -27.56 -19.33 -3.99
C LYS A 102 -27.17 -19.75 -2.56
N GLY A 103 -26.28 -18.98 -1.90
CA GLY A 103 -25.76 -19.29 -0.56
C GLY A 103 -24.79 -20.48 -0.53
N SER A 104 -24.24 -20.89 -1.67
CA SER A 104 -23.39 -22.08 -1.80
C SER A 104 -22.13 -22.02 -0.95
N LYS A 105 -21.43 -20.87 -0.93
CA LYS A 105 -20.21 -20.68 -0.13
C LYS A 105 -20.51 -20.69 1.36
N LEU A 106 -21.53 -19.96 1.81
CA LEU A 106 -21.94 -19.95 3.21
C LEU A 106 -22.36 -21.35 3.71
N LYS A 107 -23.06 -22.13 2.88
CA LYS A 107 -23.39 -23.54 3.19
C LYS A 107 -22.14 -24.42 3.27
N ALA A 108 -21.18 -24.23 2.36
CA ALA A 108 -19.91 -24.96 2.38
C ALA A 108 -19.05 -24.61 3.60
N LEU A 109 -18.92 -23.32 3.95
CA LEU A 109 -18.23 -22.85 5.15
C LEU A 109 -18.81 -23.50 6.40
N GLN A 110 -20.12 -23.31 6.66
CA GLN A 110 -20.82 -23.87 7.81
C GLN A 110 -20.67 -25.40 7.92
N LYS A 111 -20.72 -26.12 6.79
CA LYS A 111 -20.53 -27.58 6.74
C LYS A 111 -19.08 -27.98 7.08
N ASN A 112 -18.09 -27.29 6.51
CA ASN A 112 -16.68 -27.63 6.65
C ASN A 112 -16.16 -27.34 8.06
N THR A 113 -16.65 -26.28 8.71
CA THR A 113 -16.25 -25.89 10.07
C THR A 113 -17.16 -26.47 11.15
N ASN A 114 -18.32 -27.03 10.78
CA ASN A 114 -19.41 -27.41 11.68
C ASN A 114 -19.79 -26.27 12.64
N THR A 115 -20.11 -25.11 12.06
CA THR A 115 -20.56 -23.89 12.76
C THR A 115 -21.82 -23.33 12.10
N ILE A 116 -22.65 -22.65 12.88
CA ILE A 116 -23.75 -21.82 12.37
C ILE A 116 -23.20 -20.40 12.15
N ILE A 117 -23.36 -19.86 10.95
CA ILE A 117 -22.91 -18.51 10.59
C ILE A 117 -24.14 -17.69 10.22
N LYS A 118 -24.47 -16.70 11.05
CA LYS A 118 -25.54 -15.72 10.80
C LYS A 118 -24.92 -14.48 10.19
N ILE A 119 -25.43 -14.09 9.02
CA ILE A 119 -25.03 -12.87 8.32
C ILE A 119 -26.20 -11.89 8.39
N PRO A 120 -25.99 -10.59 8.66
CA PRO A 120 -27.02 -9.56 8.58
C PRO A 120 -27.72 -9.57 7.21
N ARG A 121 -28.98 -9.11 7.14
CA ARG A 121 -29.62 -8.95 5.83
C ARG A 121 -29.01 -7.76 5.08
N ILE A 122 -29.22 -7.75 3.76
CA ILE A 122 -28.87 -6.62 2.91
C ILE A 122 -29.62 -5.38 3.44
N ASN A 123 -28.88 -4.31 3.75
CA ASN A 123 -29.33 -3.06 4.37
C ASN A 123 -29.67 -3.12 5.88
N GLU A 124 -29.44 -4.24 6.57
CA GLU A 124 -29.42 -4.27 8.05
C GLU A 124 -27.98 -4.08 8.54
N THR A 125 -27.75 -3.13 9.46
CA THR A 125 -26.46 -2.97 10.13
C THR A 125 -26.26 -4.07 11.18
N GLY A 126 -25.07 -4.64 11.26
CA GLY A 126 -24.73 -5.63 12.29
C GLY A 126 -23.50 -6.47 11.98
N ASP A 127 -23.07 -7.24 12.99
CA ASP A 127 -21.97 -8.19 12.88
C ASP A 127 -22.39 -9.49 12.19
N ILE A 128 -21.42 -10.15 11.55
CA ILE A 128 -21.49 -11.60 11.31
C ILE A 128 -21.33 -12.29 12.66
N ILE A 129 -22.24 -13.21 13.00
CA ILE A 129 -22.20 -14.00 14.23
C ILE A 129 -21.91 -15.46 13.87
N ILE A 130 -20.81 -16.01 14.41
CA ILE A 130 -20.41 -17.40 14.24
C ILE A 130 -20.64 -18.13 15.56
N GLN A 131 -21.38 -19.25 15.53
CA GLN A 131 -21.66 -20.11 16.69
C GLN A 131 -21.19 -21.55 16.43
N GLY A 132 -20.60 -22.22 17.42
CA GLY A 132 -20.11 -23.60 17.27
C GLY A 132 -19.96 -24.35 18.59
N ASP A 133 -19.70 -25.67 18.51
CA ASP A 133 -19.56 -26.53 19.70
C ASP A 133 -18.20 -26.40 20.41
N THR A 134 -17.20 -25.85 19.71
CA THR A 134 -15.83 -25.70 20.22
C THR A 134 -15.24 -24.39 19.70
N GLU A 135 -14.40 -23.77 20.51
CA GLU A 135 -13.63 -22.57 20.17
C GLU A 135 -12.86 -22.72 18.84
N ARG A 136 -12.13 -23.82 18.68
CA ARG A 136 -11.36 -24.12 17.44
C ARG A 136 -12.20 -24.11 16.16
N ARG A 137 -13.47 -24.56 16.21
CA ARG A 137 -14.39 -24.51 15.06
C ARG A 137 -14.81 -23.08 14.74
N VAL A 138 -15.11 -22.28 15.77
CA VAL A 138 -15.48 -20.87 15.65
C VAL A 138 -14.31 -20.04 15.10
N ALA A 139 -13.10 -20.23 15.64
CA ALA A 139 -11.87 -19.64 15.13
C ALA A 139 -11.63 -20.01 13.65
N SER A 140 -11.68 -21.29 13.30
CA SER A 140 -11.47 -21.74 11.91
C SER A 140 -12.48 -21.14 10.92
N ALA A 141 -13.74 -20.97 11.33
CA ALA A 141 -14.75 -20.29 10.52
C ALA A 141 -14.48 -18.79 10.38
N ARG A 142 -14.07 -18.12 11.47
CA ARG A 142 -13.69 -16.70 11.45
C ARG A 142 -12.51 -16.46 10.51
N THR A 143 -11.42 -17.22 10.63
CA THR A 143 -10.23 -17.10 9.77
C THR A 143 -10.57 -17.31 8.30
N GLN A 144 -11.40 -18.30 7.96
CA GLN A 144 -11.84 -18.51 6.56
C GLN A 144 -12.66 -17.34 6.01
N ILE A 145 -13.52 -16.71 6.82
CA ILE A 145 -14.25 -15.51 6.41
C ILE A 145 -13.29 -14.32 6.27
N ALA A 146 -12.37 -14.12 7.22
CA ALA A 146 -11.37 -13.05 7.17
C ALA A 146 -10.51 -13.11 5.90
N ILE A 147 -10.05 -14.31 5.51
CA ILE A 147 -9.31 -14.51 4.24
C ILE A 147 -10.15 -14.13 3.02
N ILE A 148 -11.45 -14.49 2.98
CA ILE A 148 -12.35 -14.11 1.86
C ILE A 148 -12.54 -12.59 1.80
N VAL A 149 -12.69 -11.94 2.96
CA VAL A 149 -12.83 -10.48 3.08
C VAL A 149 -11.55 -9.79 2.64
N ALA A 150 -10.37 -10.26 3.09
CA ALA A 150 -9.07 -9.70 2.73
C ALA A 150 -8.74 -9.84 1.23
N ASP A 151 -8.88 -11.03 0.62
CA ASP A 151 -8.68 -11.24 -0.83
C ASP A 151 -9.64 -10.36 -1.66
N ARG A 152 -10.84 -10.05 -1.17
CA ARG A 152 -11.75 -9.13 -1.84
C ARG A 152 -11.38 -7.66 -1.63
N LYS A 153 -11.01 -7.25 -0.41
CA LYS A 153 -10.68 -5.86 -0.06
C LYS A 153 -9.36 -5.42 -0.72
N ASN A 154 -8.36 -6.30 -0.82
CA ASN A 154 -7.07 -6.01 -1.47
C ASN A 154 -7.24 -5.64 -2.96
N ARG A 155 -8.14 -6.35 -3.67
CA ARG A 155 -8.44 -6.11 -5.09
C ARG A 155 -9.23 -4.82 -5.38
N LEU A 156 -9.62 -4.07 -4.34
CA LEU A 156 -10.34 -2.82 -4.49
C LEU A 156 -9.36 -1.65 -4.47
N ARG A 157 -9.64 -0.65 -5.31
CA ARG A 157 -8.84 0.59 -5.32
C ARG A 157 -8.97 1.31 -3.99
N PHE A 158 -7.84 1.80 -3.47
CA PHE A 158 -7.84 2.67 -2.28
C PHE A 158 -8.80 3.84 -2.44
N THR A 159 -9.56 4.15 -1.39
CA THR A 159 -10.56 5.21 -1.36
C THR A 159 -10.12 6.40 -0.52
N HIS A 160 -9.19 6.20 0.41
CA HIS A 160 -8.69 7.22 1.33
C HIS A 160 -7.17 7.10 1.50
N PHE A 161 -6.56 8.09 2.14
CA PHE A 161 -5.19 8.01 2.65
C PHE A 161 -5.03 8.88 3.90
N VAL A 162 -4.06 8.55 4.74
CA VAL A 162 -3.57 9.46 5.80
C VAL A 162 -2.33 10.17 5.26
N GLY A 163 -2.25 11.49 5.43
CA GLY A 163 -1.13 12.26 4.92
C GLY A 163 -0.93 13.63 5.58
N ILE A 164 0.18 14.26 5.22
CA ILE A 164 0.58 15.61 5.65
C ILE A 164 0.41 16.56 4.45
N PRO A 165 -0.42 17.60 4.52
CA PRO A 165 -0.49 18.63 3.47
C PRO A 165 0.80 19.45 3.40
N VAL A 166 1.38 19.61 2.21
CA VAL A 166 2.55 20.47 2.01
C VAL A 166 2.08 21.90 1.68
N ASN A 167 1.62 22.61 2.71
CA ASN A 167 1.09 23.96 2.57
C ASN A 167 2.22 25.02 2.58
N SER A 168 2.86 25.25 1.44
CA SER A 168 3.90 26.29 1.30
C SER A 168 3.90 26.91 -0.09
N LYS A 169 3.70 28.24 -0.15
CA LYS A 169 3.78 29.00 -1.41
C LYS A 169 5.18 28.88 -2.04
N ILE A 170 6.24 28.85 -1.22
CA ILE A 170 7.62 28.71 -1.70
C ILE A 170 7.81 27.37 -2.41
N ILE A 171 7.27 26.29 -1.84
CA ILE A 171 7.30 24.96 -2.47
C ILE A 171 6.49 24.96 -3.78
N ASN A 172 5.30 25.55 -3.80
CA ASN A 172 4.49 25.66 -5.02
C ASN A 172 5.20 26.46 -6.13
N ASP A 173 5.78 27.61 -5.79
CA ASP A 173 6.52 28.46 -6.74
C ASP A 173 7.75 27.73 -7.29
N ASN A 174 8.48 27.00 -6.46
CA ASN A 174 9.67 26.25 -6.88
C ASN A 174 9.33 24.94 -7.60
N PHE A 175 8.21 24.31 -7.28
CA PHE A 175 7.66 23.19 -8.03
C PHE A 175 7.31 23.60 -9.47
N ASN A 176 6.65 24.75 -9.65
CA ASN A 176 6.34 25.28 -10.98
C ASN A 176 7.62 25.57 -11.78
N LYS A 177 8.63 26.22 -11.18
CA LYS A 177 9.95 26.43 -11.81
C LYS A 177 10.66 25.12 -12.15
N PHE A 178 10.50 24.07 -11.34
CA PHE A 178 11.03 22.75 -11.64
C PHE A 178 10.32 22.12 -12.85
N GLN A 179 8.98 22.17 -12.86
CA GLN A 179 8.17 21.69 -13.99
C GLN A 179 8.52 22.42 -15.28
N GLU A 180 8.62 23.75 -15.28
CA GLU A 180 9.01 24.57 -16.44
C GLU A 180 10.36 24.09 -17.00
N LYS A 181 11.40 24.01 -16.15
CA LYS A 181 12.76 23.57 -16.54
C LYS A 181 12.85 22.13 -17.04
N VAL A 182 11.98 21.24 -16.58
CA VAL A 182 11.93 19.85 -17.07
C VAL A 182 11.15 19.74 -18.38
N LEU A 183 10.23 20.69 -18.65
CA LEU A 183 9.46 20.77 -19.90
C LEU A 183 10.15 21.58 -21.01
N GLU A 184 11.25 22.29 -20.73
CA GLU A 184 12.10 22.95 -21.74
C GLU A 184 12.75 21.94 -22.71
N ASP A 185 13.19 20.79 -22.19
CA ASP A 185 13.85 19.70 -22.92
C ASP A 185 13.40 18.34 -22.36
N PRO A 186 12.15 17.91 -22.65
CA PRO A 186 11.55 16.74 -22.01
C PRO A 186 12.09 15.44 -22.61
N ALA A 187 12.72 14.63 -21.76
CA ALA A 187 13.13 13.26 -22.10
C ALA A 187 11.93 12.34 -22.37
N ARG A 188 12.21 11.14 -22.91
CA ARG A 188 11.21 10.15 -23.33
C ARG A 188 10.12 9.94 -22.28
N GLY A 189 8.86 10.12 -22.68
CA GLY A 189 7.68 9.88 -21.85
C GLY A 189 7.34 11.00 -20.87
N ILE A 190 8.13 12.08 -20.79
CA ILE A 190 7.78 13.25 -19.98
C ILE A 190 6.73 14.10 -20.70
N SER A 191 5.64 14.40 -19.99
CA SER A 191 4.56 15.28 -20.43
C SER A 191 4.12 16.17 -19.27
N LYS A 192 3.37 17.25 -19.53
CA LYS A 192 2.83 18.08 -18.44
C LYS A 192 1.87 17.31 -17.53
N SER A 193 1.14 16.33 -18.09
CA SER A 193 0.12 15.53 -17.39
C SER A 193 0.67 14.60 -16.30
N ILE A 194 1.95 14.18 -16.36
CA ILE A 194 2.52 13.32 -15.31
C ILE A 194 2.96 14.06 -14.04
N PHE A 195 2.95 15.41 -14.01
CA PHE A 195 3.30 16.17 -12.82
C PHE A 195 2.12 16.28 -11.84
N GLN A 196 2.41 16.26 -10.54
CA GLN A 196 1.41 16.59 -9.53
C GLN A 196 0.96 18.06 -9.64
N SER A 197 -0.27 18.37 -9.27
CA SER A 197 -0.73 19.75 -9.16
C SER A 197 -0.24 20.36 -7.83
N PRO A 198 0.31 21.60 -7.79
CA PRO A 198 0.79 22.20 -6.53
C PRO A 198 -0.23 22.19 -5.37
N PRO A 199 -1.54 22.45 -5.56
CA PRO A 199 -2.55 22.37 -4.50
C PRO A 199 -2.75 20.95 -3.92
N LYS A 200 -2.15 19.92 -4.52
CA LYS A 200 -2.26 18.50 -4.13
C LYS A 200 -0.96 17.93 -3.58
N LEU A 201 0.07 18.75 -3.39
CA LEU A 201 1.33 18.32 -2.79
C LEU A 201 1.10 17.91 -1.33
N HIS A 202 1.52 16.69 -1.00
CA HIS A 202 1.35 16.08 0.32
C HIS A 202 2.42 15.01 0.52
N LEU A 203 2.61 14.60 1.77
CA LEU A 203 3.36 13.39 2.13
C LEU A 203 2.35 12.30 2.47
N THR A 204 2.35 11.18 1.76
CA THR A 204 1.49 10.03 2.08
C THR A 204 2.09 9.21 3.22
N ILE A 205 1.27 8.87 4.22
CA ILE A 205 1.67 8.03 5.37
C ILE A 205 1.10 6.62 5.22
N GLU A 206 -0.19 6.51 4.91
CA GLU A 206 -0.89 5.23 4.79
C GLU A 206 -2.01 5.33 3.74
N VAL A 207 -2.27 4.26 2.99
CA VAL A 207 -3.34 4.19 1.99
C VAL A 207 -4.44 3.21 2.43
N LEU A 208 -5.69 3.63 2.30
CA LEU A 208 -6.83 2.94 2.92
C LEU A 208 -7.94 2.64 1.92
N THR A 209 -8.51 1.45 2.05
CA THR A 209 -9.74 1.03 1.36
C THR A 209 -10.85 1.01 2.40
N LEU A 210 -11.55 2.13 2.55
CA LEU A 210 -12.72 2.28 3.41
C LEU A 210 -13.98 2.23 2.53
N LEU A 211 -14.90 1.32 2.83
CA LEU A 211 -16.01 0.93 1.95
C LEU A 211 -17.37 1.50 2.36
N ASP A 212 -17.54 1.89 3.63
CA ASP A 212 -18.75 2.53 4.13
C ASP A 212 -18.47 3.49 5.31
N LYS A 213 -19.55 4.01 5.91
CA LYS A 213 -19.49 4.98 7.01
C LYS A 213 -18.94 4.39 8.32
N GLU A 214 -19.03 3.08 8.54
CA GLU A 214 -18.54 2.44 9.76
C GLU A 214 -17.00 2.35 9.69
N GLU A 215 -16.43 1.91 8.56
CA GLU A 215 -14.97 1.93 8.35
C GLU A 215 -14.39 3.35 8.37
N ILE A 216 -15.09 4.35 7.80
CA ILE A 216 -14.68 5.76 7.89
C ILE A 216 -14.71 6.24 9.35
N THR A 217 -15.73 5.89 10.13
CA THR A 217 -15.82 6.29 11.55
C THR A 217 -14.72 5.62 12.38
N LEU A 218 -14.42 4.35 12.13
CA LEU A 218 -13.31 3.64 12.75
C LEU A 218 -11.95 4.26 12.38
N ALA A 219 -11.76 4.67 11.13
CA ALA A 219 -10.54 5.33 10.66
C ALA A 219 -10.32 6.68 11.37
N LYS A 220 -11.36 7.51 11.49
CA LYS A 220 -11.28 8.79 12.24
C LYS A 220 -10.88 8.55 13.69
N LYS A 221 -11.64 7.69 14.40
CA LYS A 221 -11.38 7.35 15.81
C LYS A 221 -9.98 6.75 16.02
N SER A 222 -9.51 5.94 15.08
CA SER A 222 -8.16 5.34 15.14
C SER A 222 -7.06 6.40 15.05
N LEU A 223 -7.19 7.37 14.13
CA LEU A 223 -6.23 8.47 14.00
C LEU A 223 -6.28 9.42 15.22
N GLU A 224 -7.46 9.70 15.77
CA GLU A 224 -7.64 10.49 17.01
C GLU A 224 -7.00 9.82 18.22
N ILE A 225 -7.22 8.51 18.43
CA ILE A 225 -6.62 7.76 19.54
C ILE A 225 -5.09 7.68 19.35
N CYS A 226 -4.62 7.32 18.16
CA CYS A 226 -3.20 7.31 17.81
C CYS A 226 -2.54 8.67 18.11
N TYR A 227 -3.22 9.77 17.79
CA TYR A 227 -2.73 11.11 18.09
C TYR A 227 -2.65 11.37 19.60
N ASN A 228 -3.77 11.20 20.31
CA ASN A 228 -3.88 11.54 21.72
C ASN A 228 -2.99 10.66 22.62
N GLU A 229 -2.88 9.37 22.32
CA GLU A 229 -2.13 8.41 23.16
C GLU A 229 -0.63 8.38 22.88
N TYR A 230 -0.19 8.72 21.67
CA TYR A 230 1.22 8.55 21.24
C TYR A 230 1.82 9.83 20.67
N ILE A 231 1.24 10.38 19.59
CA ILE A 231 1.86 11.46 18.81
C ILE A 231 1.98 12.75 19.63
N SER A 232 0.95 13.09 20.42
CA SER A 232 0.93 14.26 21.31
C SER A 232 2.09 14.29 22.31
N LYS A 233 2.60 13.12 22.70
CA LYS A 233 3.74 12.95 23.63
C LYS A 233 5.09 13.09 22.93
N LEU A 234 5.15 12.84 21.61
CA LEU A 234 6.35 12.99 20.78
C LEU A 234 6.48 14.39 20.15
N PHE A 235 5.36 15.11 19.97
CA PHE A 235 5.31 16.52 19.57
C PHE A 235 4.92 17.44 20.75
N PRO A 236 5.83 17.75 21.68
CA PRO A 236 5.60 18.83 22.65
C PRO A 236 5.45 20.19 21.93
N SER A 237 4.82 21.16 22.60
CA SER A 237 4.45 22.47 22.03
C SER A 237 5.63 23.33 21.53
N ASN A 238 6.86 22.99 21.89
CA ASN A 238 8.10 23.64 21.48
C ASN A 238 8.87 22.89 20.36
N PHE A 239 8.29 21.83 19.80
CA PHE A 239 8.91 21.07 18.72
C PHE A 239 9.08 21.92 17.45
N ASN A 240 10.27 21.94 16.85
CA ASN A 240 10.47 22.59 15.56
C ASN A 240 9.81 21.76 14.46
N ARG A 241 8.68 22.24 13.92
CA ARG A 241 7.85 21.54 12.93
C ARG A 241 8.25 21.81 11.48
N LYS A 242 9.39 22.46 11.22
CA LYS A 242 9.86 22.72 9.86
C LYS A 242 10.36 21.45 9.19
N VAL A 243 9.71 21.08 8.09
CA VAL A 243 10.11 19.99 7.20
C VAL A 243 10.66 20.59 5.91
N THR A 244 11.90 20.22 5.59
CA THR A 244 12.58 20.59 4.36
C THR A 244 12.29 19.55 3.28
N VAL A 245 11.92 20.00 2.08
CA VAL A 245 11.70 19.17 0.90
C VAL A 245 12.81 19.44 -0.11
N LYS A 246 13.71 18.46 -0.28
CA LYS A 246 14.94 18.60 -1.08
C LYS A 246 15.40 17.24 -1.61
N GLY A 247 15.93 17.25 -2.83
CA GLY A 247 16.52 16.10 -3.48
C GLY A 247 15.46 15.24 -4.14
N LEU A 248 15.84 14.57 -5.23
CA LEU A 248 14.94 13.74 -6.04
C LEU A 248 15.38 12.29 -5.99
N ASP A 249 14.41 11.40 -5.95
CA ASP A 249 14.63 9.96 -5.99
C ASP A 249 13.41 9.26 -6.63
N ILE A 250 13.57 7.99 -6.97
CA ILE A 250 12.65 7.18 -7.78
C ILE A 250 12.19 5.94 -7.00
N MET A 251 11.08 5.34 -7.42
CA MET A 251 10.50 4.18 -6.71
C MET A 251 11.14 2.83 -7.08
N ASN A 252 11.95 2.80 -8.12
CA ASN A 252 12.63 1.63 -8.68
C ASN A 252 14.10 1.95 -9.00
N ASP A 253 14.94 0.95 -9.20
CA ASP A 253 16.39 1.16 -9.38
C ASP A 253 16.81 1.54 -10.81
N ASP A 254 15.88 1.67 -11.77
CA ASP A 254 16.15 2.00 -13.17
C ASP A 254 15.67 3.41 -13.52
N PRO A 255 16.55 4.44 -13.53
CA PRO A 255 16.19 5.80 -13.90
C PRO A 255 15.81 5.98 -15.37
N SER A 256 16.02 4.97 -16.23
CA SER A 256 15.59 5.02 -17.64
C SER A 256 14.13 4.56 -17.84
N ASN A 257 13.52 3.90 -16.85
CA ASN A 257 12.14 3.40 -16.88
C ASN A 257 11.42 3.67 -15.55
N VAL A 258 11.07 4.93 -15.32
CA VAL A 258 10.48 5.40 -14.06
C VAL A 258 8.96 5.54 -14.17
N TYR A 259 8.27 5.12 -13.13
CA TYR A 259 6.81 5.27 -12.97
C TYR A 259 6.45 6.39 -11.99
N VAL A 260 7.30 6.63 -10.99
CA VAL A 260 7.11 7.63 -9.93
C VAL A 260 8.46 8.30 -9.60
N LEU A 261 8.48 9.63 -9.66
CA LEU A 261 9.57 10.48 -9.17
C LEU A 261 9.04 11.27 -7.97
N TYR A 262 9.79 11.31 -6.89
CA TYR A 262 9.43 12.05 -5.68
C TYR A 262 10.59 12.89 -5.15
N ALA A 263 10.26 13.83 -4.27
CA ALA A 263 11.22 14.59 -3.49
C ALA A 263 11.34 14.01 -2.08
N ASN A 264 12.58 13.96 -1.59
CA ASN A 264 12.89 13.52 -0.23
C ASN A 264 12.52 14.59 0.80
N VAL A 265 12.23 14.15 2.02
CA VAL A 265 11.92 15.02 3.15
C VAL A 265 12.87 14.77 4.32
N GLN A 266 13.25 15.85 4.99
CA GLN A 266 14.08 15.81 6.19
C GLN A 266 13.73 16.99 7.11
N MET A 267 14.11 16.91 8.38
CA MET A 267 14.00 18.02 9.33
C MET A 267 15.38 18.63 9.60
N GLN A 268 15.42 19.70 10.41
CA GLN A 268 16.66 20.44 10.72
C GLN A 268 17.78 19.55 11.30
N SER A 269 17.44 18.45 11.98
CA SER A 269 18.39 17.46 12.48
C SER A 269 17.95 16.03 12.13
N GLN A 270 18.92 15.12 12.18
CA GLN A 270 18.67 13.68 12.03
C GLN A 270 17.68 13.17 13.10
N GLU A 271 17.85 13.59 14.36
CA GLU A 271 16.96 13.23 15.48
C GLU A 271 15.50 13.65 15.24
N LEU A 272 15.26 14.85 14.71
CA LEU A 272 13.92 15.32 14.38
C LEU A 272 13.33 14.52 13.19
N THR A 273 14.16 14.19 12.21
CA THR A 273 13.77 13.37 11.05
C THR A 273 13.37 11.96 11.48
N GLU A 274 14.14 11.35 12.40
CA GLU A 274 13.83 10.05 13.00
C GLU A 274 12.54 10.09 13.85
N LYS A 275 12.29 11.17 14.59
CA LYS A 275 11.02 11.37 15.32
C LYS A 275 9.82 11.46 14.38
N LEU A 276 9.93 12.21 13.29
CA LEU A 276 8.89 12.25 12.25
C LEU A 276 8.65 10.86 11.65
N GLN A 277 9.72 10.13 11.32
CA GLN A 277 9.64 8.78 10.78
C GLN A 277 8.98 7.79 11.77
N GLN A 278 9.33 7.84 13.06
CA GLN A 278 8.70 7.04 14.11
C GLN A 278 7.19 7.29 14.19
N ILE A 279 6.75 8.54 14.00
CA ILE A 279 5.34 8.93 14.06
C ILE A 279 4.58 8.43 12.83
N CYS A 280 5.14 8.62 11.62
CA CYS A 280 4.55 8.06 10.40
C CYS A 280 4.47 6.52 10.47
N ASN A 281 5.53 5.85 10.94
CA ASN A 281 5.54 4.41 11.17
C ASN A 281 4.48 4.00 12.21
N HIS A 282 4.31 4.75 13.30
CA HIS A 282 3.32 4.42 14.32
C HIS A 282 1.89 4.56 13.79
N ILE A 283 1.59 5.59 12.99
CA ILE A 283 0.29 5.75 12.32
C ILE A 283 0.01 4.53 11.42
N SER A 284 0.94 4.19 10.51
CA SER A 284 0.78 3.03 9.60
C SER A 284 0.56 1.71 10.36
N ASN A 285 1.42 1.42 11.36
CA ASN A 285 1.27 0.23 12.20
C ASN A 285 -0.03 0.23 13.01
N TYR A 286 -0.52 1.39 13.47
CA TYR A 286 -1.81 1.50 14.15
C TYR A 286 -2.97 1.14 13.20
N PHE A 287 -2.96 1.67 11.98
CA PHE A 287 -3.97 1.38 10.95
C PHE A 287 -3.95 -0.09 10.48
N ALA A 288 -2.77 -0.72 10.42
CA ALA A 288 -2.64 -2.15 10.18
C ALA A 288 -3.25 -2.96 11.34
N ARG A 289 -2.88 -2.65 12.59
CA ARG A 289 -3.37 -3.34 13.80
C ARG A 289 -4.90 -3.29 13.97
N VAL A 290 -5.57 -2.22 13.54
CA VAL A 290 -7.05 -2.13 13.56
C VAL A 290 -7.73 -2.74 12.33
N GLY A 291 -6.99 -3.40 11.44
CA GLY A 291 -7.52 -4.09 10.25
C GLY A 291 -7.98 -3.16 9.11
N LEU A 292 -7.56 -1.88 9.12
CA LEU A 292 -7.93 -0.89 8.10
C LEU A 292 -6.89 -0.74 6.99
N ALA A 293 -5.61 -1.01 7.29
CA ALA A 293 -4.52 -1.11 6.32
C ALA A 293 -3.94 -2.54 6.29
N LYS A 294 -3.16 -2.84 5.25
CA LYS A 294 -2.30 -4.04 5.19
C LYS A 294 -0.86 -3.59 5.44
N LYS A 295 -0.17 -4.17 6.41
CA LYS A 295 1.26 -3.91 6.56
C LYS A 295 2.01 -4.47 5.34
N LYS A 296 2.61 -3.60 4.55
CA LYS A 296 3.49 -3.98 3.41
C LYS A 296 4.97 -3.90 3.79
N TYR A 297 5.34 -2.94 4.64
CA TYR A 297 6.72 -2.64 5.05
C TYR A 297 6.76 -2.21 6.52
N ASP A 298 7.90 -2.36 7.18
CA ASP A 298 8.10 -1.91 8.57
C ASP A 298 8.30 -0.39 8.70
N THR A 299 8.61 0.30 7.60
CA THR A 299 8.86 1.74 7.57
C THR A 299 8.13 2.40 6.41
N VAL A 300 7.43 3.48 6.71
CA VAL A 300 6.78 4.36 5.72
C VAL A 300 7.86 5.07 4.92
N LYS A 301 7.91 4.85 3.61
CA LYS A 301 8.79 5.60 2.71
C LYS A 301 8.23 7.02 2.53
N LEU A 302 8.49 7.91 3.49
CA LEU A 302 7.91 9.25 3.53
C LEU A 302 8.53 10.15 2.44
N HIS A 303 7.69 10.67 1.54
CA HIS A 303 8.13 11.43 0.37
C HIS A 303 7.04 12.37 -0.16
N MET A 304 7.41 13.35 -0.98
CA MET A 304 6.46 14.19 -1.73
C MET A 304 6.45 13.77 -3.20
N THR A 305 5.37 13.18 -3.70
CA THR A 305 5.29 12.74 -5.11
C THR A 305 5.31 13.94 -6.06
N ILE A 306 6.29 13.97 -6.99
CA ILE A 306 6.48 15.06 -7.95
C ILE A 306 5.88 14.70 -9.32
N MET A 307 6.19 13.50 -9.81
CA MET A 307 5.66 12.97 -11.07
C MET A 307 5.19 11.52 -10.89
N ASN A 308 4.07 11.16 -11.52
CA ASN A 308 3.52 9.79 -11.51
C ASN A 308 2.80 9.52 -12.83
N VAL A 309 3.10 8.40 -13.49
CA VAL A 309 2.42 8.04 -14.77
C VAL A 309 0.93 7.74 -14.62
N ASN A 310 0.43 7.61 -13.38
CA ASN A 310 -1.01 7.53 -13.11
C ASN A 310 -1.75 8.88 -13.18
N TYR A 311 -1.05 10.00 -13.30
CA TYR A 311 -1.66 11.33 -13.46
C TYR A 311 -1.94 11.70 -14.93
N ARG A 312 -1.40 10.91 -15.88
CA ARG A 312 -1.69 11.01 -17.31
C ARG A 312 -3.19 11.13 -17.61
N GLU A 313 -3.51 11.89 -18.64
CA GLU A 313 -4.89 12.13 -19.05
C GLU A 313 -5.56 10.85 -19.60
N SER A 314 -6.90 10.83 -19.59
CA SER A 314 -7.66 9.66 -20.03
C SER A 314 -7.46 9.40 -21.52
N GLY A 315 -6.78 8.30 -21.85
CA GLY A 315 -6.45 7.90 -23.22
C GLY A 315 -4.94 7.89 -23.50
N GLU A 316 -4.12 8.52 -22.65
CA GLU A 316 -2.67 8.32 -22.69
C GLU A 316 -2.27 6.91 -22.21
N GLU A 317 -1.22 6.34 -22.82
CA GLU A 317 -0.60 5.11 -22.33
C GLU A 317 0.17 5.37 -21.02
N LYS A 318 -0.02 4.52 -20.01
CA LYS A 318 0.70 4.57 -18.72
C LYS A 318 2.14 4.04 -18.82
N ALA A 319 2.83 4.42 -19.88
CA ALA A 319 4.22 4.05 -20.15
C ALA A 319 5.20 4.80 -19.23
N PRO A 320 6.33 4.17 -18.84
CA PRO A 320 7.36 4.79 -18.02
C PRO A 320 8.09 5.91 -18.75
N PHE A 321 8.58 6.88 -17.98
CA PHE A 321 9.41 7.97 -18.48
C PHE A 321 10.89 7.78 -18.12
N ASP A 322 11.76 8.45 -18.88
CA ASP A 322 13.20 8.48 -18.63
C ASP A 322 13.53 9.67 -17.71
N ALA A 323 13.99 9.38 -16.49
CA ALA A 323 14.32 10.37 -15.48
C ALA A 323 15.82 10.68 -15.39
N ARG A 324 16.69 10.06 -16.21
CA ARG A 324 18.16 10.20 -16.09
C ARG A 324 18.60 11.67 -16.12
N THR A 325 18.12 12.42 -17.10
CA THR A 325 18.40 13.86 -17.25
C THR A 325 17.88 14.69 -16.06
N ILE A 326 16.75 14.29 -15.46
CA ILE A 326 16.20 14.95 -14.27
C ILE A 326 17.10 14.70 -13.06
N ILE A 327 17.47 13.44 -12.80
CA ILE A 327 18.32 13.07 -11.66
C ILE A 327 19.71 13.70 -11.79
N GLU A 328 20.29 13.72 -12.99
CA GLU A 328 21.58 14.35 -13.26
C GLU A 328 21.56 15.87 -13.03
N LYS A 329 20.62 16.59 -13.66
CA LYS A 329 20.56 18.07 -13.58
C LYS A 329 19.96 18.59 -12.27
N TYR A 330 19.02 17.85 -11.69
CA TYR A 330 18.15 18.32 -10.60
C TYR A 330 18.07 17.36 -9.39
N GLY A 331 18.91 16.33 -9.31
CA GLY A 331 18.89 15.34 -8.21
C GLY A 331 19.02 15.94 -6.79
N ASN A 332 19.59 17.14 -6.67
CA ASN A 332 19.73 17.89 -5.41
C ASN A 332 18.76 19.10 -5.29
N PHE A 333 17.72 19.19 -6.12
CA PHE A 333 16.81 20.34 -6.20
C PHE A 333 16.13 20.64 -4.85
N TYR A 334 16.09 21.91 -4.50
CA TYR A 334 15.49 22.39 -3.24
C TYR A 334 14.11 22.99 -3.53
N PHE A 335 13.05 22.32 -3.07
CA PHE A 335 11.69 22.82 -3.24
C PHE A 335 11.37 23.87 -2.18
N GLY A 336 11.76 23.66 -0.93
CA GLY A 336 11.56 24.63 0.14
C GLY A 336 11.37 23.99 1.51
N GLU A 337 10.86 24.79 2.43
CA GLU A 337 10.38 24.36 3.74
C GLU A 337 8.88 24.59 3.87
N PHE A 338 8.23 23.77 4.68
CA PHE A 338 6.87 23.99 5.17
C PHE A 338 6.79 23.64 6.66
N GLU A 339 5.74 24.11 7.33
CA GLU A 339 5.46 23.76 8.71
C GLU A 339 4.49 22.56 8.76
N LEU A 340 4.89 21.51 9.46
CA LEU A 340 4.03 20.36 9.77
C LEU A 340 2.96 20.79 10.79
N GLN A 341 1.78 21.13 10.29
CA GLN A 341 0.64 21.62 11.08
C GLN A 341 -0.47 20.58 11.26
N TYR A 342 -0.63 19.65 10.31
CA TYR A 342 -1.81 18.78 10.22
C TYR A 342 -1.48 17.33 9.84
N PHE A 343 -2.24 16.39 10.39
CA PHE A 343 -2.48 15.07 9.79
C PHE A 343 -3.91 15.00 9.26
N ASP A 344 -4.07 14.67 7.99
CA ASP A 344 -5.36 14.57 7.33
C ASP A 344 -5.69 13.12 6.99
N LEU A 345 -6.93 12.71 7.27
CA LEU A 345 -7.57 11.56 6.62
C LEU A 345 -8.29 12.08 5.37
N CYS A 346 -7.65 11.96 4.21
CA CYS A 346 -8.12 12.47 2.93
C CYS A 346 -8.96 11.44 2.16
N ILE A 347 -9.95 11.94 1.41
CA ILE A 347 -10.75 11.18 0.46
C ILE A 347 -10.06 11.24 -0.91
N ARG A 348 -9.84 10.10 -1.58
CA ARG A 348 -9.23 10.07 -2.93
C ARG A 348 -10.27 10.45 -3.98
N GLY A 349 -9.83 11.17 -5.01
CA GLY A 349 -10.67 11.59 -6.15
C GLY A 349 -11.42 12.91 -5.95
N THR A 350 -11.41 13.50 -4.76
CA THR A 350 -12.08 14.78 -4.44
C THR A 350 -11.16 16.00 -4.62
N SER A 351 -10.10 15.89 -5.42
CA SER A 351 -9.07 16.94 -5.57
C SER A 351 -9.36 17.96 -6.68
N VAL A 352 -10.63 18.12 -7.06
CA VAL A 352 -11.08 19.03 -8.13
C VAL A 352 -12.27 19.83 -7.59
N SER A 353 -12.31 21.13 -7.87
CA SER A 353 -13.44 22.01 -7.52
C SER A 353 -14.62 21.83 -8.50
N ASP A 354 -15.77 22.41 -8.15
CA ASP A 354 -16.92 22.49 -9.06
C ASP A 354 -16.62 23.32 -10.32
N THR A 355 -15.58 24.17 -10.27
CA THR A 355 -15.05 24.94 -11.41
C THR A 355 -14.03 24.16 -12.26
N GLY A 356 -13.69 22.92 -11.90
CA GLY A 356 -12.70 22.09 -12.60
C GLY A 356 -11.24 22.36 -12.22
N GLU A 357 -10.98 23.25 -11.24
CA GLU A 357 -9.64 23.61 -10.79
C GLU A 357 -9.08 22.60 -9.79
N ALA A 358 -7.76 22.40 -9.79
CA ALA A 358 -7.11 21.51 -8.83
C ALA A 358 -7.18 22.09 -7.41
N LYS A 359 -7.81 21.37 -6.48
CA LYS A 359 -7.86 21.68 -5.04
C LYS A 359 -7.17 20.58 -4.23
N TYR A 360 -6.84 20.88 -2.97
CA TYR A 360 -6.46 19.84 -2.02
C TYR A 360 -7.64 18.87 -1.79
N TYR A 361 -7.32 17.62 -1.44
CA TYR A 361 -8.31 16.57 -1.21
C TYR A 361 -9.29 16.95 -0.09
N GLU A 362 -10.54 16.53 -0.21
CA GLU A 362 -11.50 16.67 0.88
C GLU A 362 -11.06 15.81 2.08
N THR A 363 -11.12 16.40 3.27
CA THR A 363 -10.65 15.79 4.51
C THR A 363 -11.84 15.23 5.29
N ALA A 364 -11.85 13.91 5.51
CA ALA A 364 -12.81 13.27 6.40
C ALA A 364 -12.53 13.60 7.87
N LEU A 365 -11.27 13.79 8.23
CA LEU A 365 -10.79 14.28 9.54
C LEU A 365 -9.48 15.06 9.31
N ARG A 366 -9.28 16.12 10.10
CA ARG A 366 -8.02 16.85 10.23
C ARG A 366 -7.65 16.92 11.71
N ILE A 367 -6.43 16.50 12.04
CA ILE A 367 -5.84 16.67 13.37
C ILE A 367 -4.83 17.81 13.28
N SER A 368 -4.98 18.82 14.14
CA SER A 368 -4.02 19.90 14.33
C SER A 368 -3.00 19.53 15.41
N LEU A 369 -1.73 19.86 15.14
CA LEU A 369 -0.59 19.59 16.04
C LEU A 369 -0.35 20.73 17.03
#